data_AF-A0A3D1HWA7-F1
#
_entry.id   AF-A0A3D1HWA7-F1
#
_cell.length_a   1.000
_cell.length_b   1.000
_cell.length_c   1.000
_cell.angle_alpha   90.00
_cell.angle_beta   90.00
_cell.angle_gamma   90.00
#
_symmetry.space_group_name_H-M   'P 1'
#
loop_
_entity.id
_entity.type
_entity.pdbx_description
1 polymer ?
#
loop_
_entity_poly.entity_id
_entity_poly.type
_entity_poly.pdbx_seq_one_letter_code
_entity_poly.pdbx_strand_id
1 'polypeptide(L)'
;MARDVYIGRLCDKYGVSRTALTAKVVEIRKRTRKQRQKKEFTELVSPKFTKEDINPERRVSPKGAAAEETLIAVLLKHPDLYNKAREKLPPDKMITSLNRRIYETIINTLDSGRSLDISMFAEKLLPAEIGYLVSLQNGDKALKNPETVLKDCIGVILEEDIISAADGKNESLEDWAANLKNIIDIKSKGKT
;
A
#
# COMPACT_ATOMS: atom_id res chain seq x y z
N MET A 1 -10.39 45.51 -17.11
CA MET A 1 -10.66 46.03 -18.47
C MET A 1 -10.87 44.92 -19.50
N ALA A 2 -9.87 44.13 -19.91
CA ALA A 2 -10.09 43.10 -20.95
C ALA A 2 -11.17 42.04 -20.59
N ARG A 3 -11.28 41.67 -19.31
CA ARG A 3 -12.23 40.64 -18.83
C ARG A 3 -13.69 41.10 -18.88
N ASP A 4 -13.94 42.35 -18.52
CA ASP A 4 -15.31 42.88 -18.42
C ASP A 4 -15.94 43.03 -19.80
N VAL A 5 -15.11 43.36 -20.80
CA VAL A 5 -15.51 43.39 -22.23
C VAL A 5 -15.86 41.98 -22.73
N TYR A 6 -15.10 40.95 -22.34
CA TYR A 6 -15.39 39.56 -22.70
C TYR A 6 -16.64 39.00 -22.00
N ILE A 7 -16.81 39.31 -20.71
CA ILE A 7 -18.01 38.94 -19.94
C ILE A 7 -19.24 39.61 -20.58
N GLY A 8 -19.15 40.88 -20.97
CA GLY A 8 -20.20 41.59 -21.70
C GLY A 8 -20.60 40.86 -22.98
N ARG A 9 -19.64 40.58 -23.87
CA ARG A 9 -19.89 39.87 -25.14
C ARG A 9 -20.49 38.46 -24.95
N LEU A 10 -20.11 37.75 -23.89
CA LEU A 10 -20.68 36.44 -23.55
C LEU A 10 -22.10 36.53 -22.99
N CYS A 11 -22.39 37.55 -22.19
CA CYS A 11 -23.75 37.80 -21.69
C CYS A 11 -24.71 38.11 -22.84
N ASP A 12 -24.27 38.95 -23.78
CA ASP A 12 -25.06 39.36 -24.94
C ASP A 12 -25.31 38.17 -25.90
N LYS A 13 -24.31 37.28 -26.07
CA LYS A 13 -24.40 36.12 -26.96
C LYS A 13 -25.30 34.99 -26.42
N TYR A 14 -25.34 34.81 -25.09
CA TYR A 14 -26.06 33.68 -24.46
C TYR A 14 -27.29 34.12 -23.64
N GLY A 15 -27.62 35.42 -23.63
CA GLY A 15 -28.79 35.97 -22.94
C GLY A 15 -28.73 35.85 -21.41
N VAL A 16 -27.54 35.78 -20.84
CA VAL A 16 -27.34 35.55 -19.39
C VAL A 16 -27.04 36.87 -18.70
N SER A 17 -27.61 37.08 -17.50
CA SER A 17 -27.33 38.27 -16.71
C SER A 17 -25.85 38.40 -16.35
N ARG A 18 -25.30 39.60 -16.54
CA ARG A 18 -23.90 39.95 -16.22
C ARG A 18 -23.57 39.68 -14.76
N THR A 19 -24.52 39.88 -13.85
CA THR A 19 -24.31 39.63 -12.42
C THR A 19 -24.18 38.14 -12.13
N ALA A 20 -25.04 37.30 -12.74
CA ALA A 20 -25.01 35.85 -12.59
C ALA A 20 -23.72 35.22 -13.16
N LEU A 21 -23.30 35.66 -14.36
CA LEU A 21 -22.07 35.16 -14.98
C LEU A 21 -20.82 35.57 -14.19
N THR A 22 -20.78 36.81 -13.70
CA THR A 22 -19.66 37.31 -12.89
C THR A 22 -19.56 36.56 -11.56
N ALA A 23 -20.69 36.33 -10.89
CA ALA A 23 -20.75 35.54 -9.66
C ALA A 23 -20.22 34.11 -9.89
N LYS A 24 -20.62 33.46 -10.99
CA LYS A 24 -20.16 32.10 -11.31
C LYS A 24 -18.66 32.04 -11.60
N VAL A 25 -18.12 33.03 -12.30
CA VAL A 25 -16.69 33.13 -12.58
C VAL A 25 -15.87 33.32 -11.30
N VAL A 26 -16.37 34.11 -10.35
CA VAL A 26 -15.73 34.29 -9.03
C VAL A 26 -15.76 33.00 -8.22
N GLU A 27 -16.89 32.29 -8.23
CA GLU A 27 -17.06 30.99 -7.56
C GLU A 27 -16.06 29.95 -8.10
N ILE A 28 -15.98 29.79 -9.43
CA ILE A 28 -15.04 28.86 -10.08
C ILE A 28 -13.62 29.22 -9.69
N ARG A 29 -13.24 30.50 -9.73
CA ARG A 29 -11.89 30.94 -9.35
C ARG A 29 -11.57 30.66 -7.89
N LYS A 30 -12.51 30.88 -6.97
CA LYS A 30 -12.33 30.55 -5.55
C LYS A 30 -12.11 29.05 -5.37
N ARG A 31 -12.90 28.21 -6.06
CA ARG A 31 -12.75 26.76 -6.03
C ARG A 31 -11.40 26.30 -6.59
N THR A 32 -10.99 26.80 -7.75
CA THR A 32 -9.70 26.49 -8.37
C THR A 32 -8.53 26.94 -7.49
N ARG A 33 -8.62 28.13 -6.88
CA ARG A 33 -7.59 28.62 -5.94
C ARG A 33 -7.47 27.72 -4.71
N LYS A 34 -8.60 27.31 -4.12
CA LYS A 34 -8.61 26.38 -2.97
C LYS A 34 -8.03 25.01 -3.32
N GLN A 35 -8.35 24.49 -4.51
CA GLN A 35 -7.76 23.24 -5.01
C GLN A 35 -6.25 23.36 -5.23
N ARG A 36 -5.80 24.46 -5.83
CA ARG A 36 -4.38 24.75 -6.06
C ARG A 36 -3.61 24.87 -4.74
N GLN A 37 -4.13 25.62 -3.77
CA GLN A 37 -3.52 25.75 -2.45
C GLN A 37 -3.45 24.41 -1.71
N LYS A 38 -4.51 23.58 -1.79
CA LYS A 38 -4.49 22.24 -1.22
C LYS A 38 -3.40 21.38 -1.86
N LYS A 39 -3.26 21.43 -3.19
CA LYS A 39 -2.25 20.70 -3.94
C LYS A 39 -0.83 21.17 -3.60
N GLU A 40 -0.60 22.48 -3.59
CA GLU A 40 0.69 23.10 -3.22
C GLU A 40 1.07 22.74 -1.78
N PHE A 41 0.13 22.78 -0.84
CA PHE A 41 0.36 22.36 0.55
C PHE A 41 0.67 20.86 0.66
N THR A 42 -0.05 20.00 -0.07
CA THR A 42 0.24 18.57 -0.12
C THR A 42 1.62 18.28 -0.74
N GLU A 43 2.01 19.00 -1.79
CA GLU A 43 3.33 18.88 -2.43
C GLU A 43 4.47 19.37 -1.52
N LEU A 44 4.21 20.36 -0.65
CA LEU A 44 5.21 20.88 0.30
C LEU A 44 5.40 19.99 1.53
N VAL A 45 4.30 19.42 2.05
CA VAL A 45 4.29 18.60 3.27
C VAL A 45 4.66 17.15 2.99
N SER A 46 4.36 16.64 1.79
CA SER A 46 4.76 15.32 1.34
C SER A 46 5.49 15.47 0.00
N PRO A 47 6.84 15.54 -0.01
CA PRO A 47 7.57 15.30 -1.25
C PRO A 47 7.09 13.96 -1.82
N LYS A 48 7.06 13.85 -3.15
CA LYS A 48 6.53 12.65 -3.84
C LYS A 48 7.44 11.46 -3.56
N PHE A 49 7.29 10.84 -2.40
CA PHE A 49 7.94 9.59 -2.07
C PHE A 49 7.39 8.53 -3.01
N THR A 50 8.27 7.90 -3.77
CA THR A 50 7.91 6.70 -4.51
C THR A 50 7.75 5.54 -3.52
N LYS A 51 7.07 4.47 -3.93
CA LYS A 51 6.94 3.26 -3.09
C LYS A 51 8.30 2.71 -2.66
N GLU A 52 9.33 2.92 -3.48
CA GLU A 52 10.71 2.50 -3.22
C GLU A 52 11.43 3.42 -2.24
N ASP A 53 10.99 4.67 -2.08
CA ASP A 53 11.51 5.56 -1.04
C ASP A 53 10.87 5.28 0.31
N ILE A 54 9.61 4.82 0.30
CA ILE A 54 8.86 4.42 1.51
C ILE A 54 9.32 3.03 1.98
N ASN A 55 9.61 2.13 1.05
CA ASN A 55 10.10 0.78 1.32
C ASN A 55 11.40 0.53 0.54
N PRO A 56 12.57 0.92 1.10
CA PRO A 56 13.86 0.80 0.40
C PRO A 56 14.26 -0.65 0.16
N GLU A 57 13.84 -1.58 1.01
CA GLU A 57 14.10 -3.02 0.93
C GLU A 57 13.45 -3.65 -0.32
N ARG A 58 12.45 -2.98 -0.92
CA ARG A 58 11.87 -3.35 -2.23
C ARG A 58 12.88 -3.37 -3.36
N ARG A 59 13.99 -2.61 -3.26
CA ARG A 59 15.07 -2.63 -4.27
C ARG A 59 15.89 -3.91 -4.21
N VAL A 60 15.94 -4.56 -3.06
CA VAL A 60 16.70 -5.78 -2.81
C VAL A 60 15.85 -7.01 -3.12
N SER A 61 14.63 -7.09 -2.58
CA SER A 61 13.67 -8.16 -2.89
C SER A 61 12.36 -7.58 -3.42
N PRO A 62 12.26 -7.35 -4.75
CA PRO A 62 11.03 -6.82 -5.35
C PRO A 62 9.87 -7.82 -5.31
N LYS A 63 10.17 -9.13 -5.36
CA LYS A 63 9.17 -10.20 -5.29
C LYS A 63 8.62 -10.36 -3.89
N GLY A 64 9.49 -10.41 -2.88
CA GLY A 64 9.12 -10.47 -1.48
C GLY A 64 8.25 -9.28 -1.07
N ALA A 65 8.73 -8.07 -1.35
CA ALA A 65 7.96 -6.85 -1.06
C ALA A 65 6.59 -6.82 -1.77
N ALA A 66 6.50 -7.31 -3.02
CA ALA A 66 5.21 -7.39 -3.72
C ALA A 66 4.25 -8.43 -3.12
N ALA A 67 4.78 -9.54 -2.61
CA ALA A 67 4.01 -10.56 -1.91
C ALA A 67 3.49 -10.03 -0.57
N GLU A 68 4.34 -9.34 0.21
CA GLU A 68 3.93 -8.67 1.46
C GLU A 68 2.85 -7.61 1.24
N GLU A 69 3.01 -6.76 0.23
CA GLU A 69 2.00 -5.77 -0.16
C GLU A 69 0.64 -6.41 -0.42
N THR A 70 0.66 -7.54 -1.12
CA THR A 70 -0.55 -8.27 -1.51
C THR A 70 -1.16 -8.96 -0.30
N LEU A 71 -0.34 -9.56 0.58
CA LEU A 71 -0.78 -10.14 1.85
C LEU A 71 -1.46 -9.11 2.74
N ILE A 72 -0.84 -7.93 2.92
CA ILE A 72 -1.42 -6.82 3.70
C ILE A 72 -2.75 -6.37 3.07
N ALA A 73 -2.81 -6.20 1.75
CA ALA A 73 -4.03 -5.81 1.05
C ALA A 73 -5.17 -6.83 1.26
N VAL A 74 -4.87 -8.13 1.25
CA VAL A 74 -5.84 -9.19 1.54
C VAL A 74 -6.34 -9.07 2.97
N LEU A 75 -5.45 -8.93 3.96
CA LEU A 75 -5.84 -8.86 5.38
C LEU A 75 -6.66 -7.60 5.71
N LEU A 76 -6.38 -6.47 5.06
CA LEU A 76 -7.18 -5.25 5.23
C LEU A 76 -8.60 -5.39 4.68
N LYS A 77 -8.82 -6.22 3.66
CA LYS A 77 -10.14 -6.45 3.04
C LYS A 77 -10.89 -7.65 3.63
N HIS A 78 -10.13 -8.66 4.04
CA HIS A 78 -10.60 -9.92 4.60
C HIS A 78 -9.92 -10.17 5.94
N PRO A 79 -10.27 -9.41 6.99
CA PRO A 79 -9.63 -9.53 8.29
C PRO A 79 -9.86 -10.91 8.92
N ASP A 80 -10.90 -11.64 8.52
CA ASP A 80 -11.23 -13.01 8.94
C ASP A 80 -10.09 -14.01 8.65
N LEU A 81 -9.25 -13.73 7.65
CA LEU A 81 -8.15 -14.60 7.26
C LEU A 81 -6.89 -14.43 8.12
N TYR A 82 -6.88 -13.50 9.08
CA TYR A 82 -5.70 -13.20 9.90
C TYR A 82 -5.19 -14.41 10.69
N ASN A 83 -6.10 -15.28 11.16
CA ASN A 83 -5.73 -16.49 11.90
C ASN A 83 -4.82 -17.40 11.07
N LYS A 84 -5.15 -17.58 9.78
CA LYS A 84 -4.36 -18.39 8.83
C LYS A 84 -3.00 -17.75 8.55
N ALA A 85 -2.95 -16.42 8.47
CA ALA A 85 -1.70 -15.69 8.27
C ALA A 85 -0.78 -15.82 9.49
N ARG A 86 -1.31 -15.53 10.69
CA ARG A 86 -0.57 -15.59 11.97
C ARG A 86 0.03 -16.97 12.25
N GLU A 87 -0.70 -18.04 11.95
CA GLU A 87 -0.23 -19.41 12.16
C GLU A 87 0.96 -19.77 11.26
N LYS A 88 0.96 -19.30 10.02
CA LYS A 88 1.93 -19.71 8.99
C LYS A 88 3.07 -18.74 8.78
N LEU A 89 2.86 -17.47 9.10
CA LEU A 89 3.81 -16.39 8.86
C LEU A 89 4.01 -15.59 10.16
N PRO A 90 5.05 -15.87 10.94
CA PRO A 90 5.43 -15.02 12.05
C PRO A 90 5.95 -13.67 11.52
N PRO A 91 5.72 -12.55 12.23
CA PRO A 91 6.10 -11.23 11.74
C PRO A 91 7.59 -11.06 11.42
N ASP A 92 8.48 -11.78 12.11
CA ASP A 92 9.92 -11.73 11.90
C ASP A 92 10.36 -12.20 10.51
N LYS A 93 9.49 -12.95 9.80
CA LYS A 93 9.73 -13.45 8.43
C LYS A 93 9.37 -12.44 7.35
N MET A 94 8.82 -11.30 7.74
CA MET A 94 8.63 -10.19 6.81
C MET A 94 9.99 -9.60 6.46
N ILE A 95 10.25 -9.53 5.16
CA ILE A 95 11.46 -9.03 4.51
C ILE A 95 11.56 -7.53 4.71
N THR A 96 10.44 -6.81 4.62
CA THR A 96 10.47 -5.35 4.75
C THR A 96 10.00 -4.85 6.12
N SER A 97 10.80 -3.96 6.70
CA SER A 97 10.61 -3.38 8.03
C SER A 97 9.29 -2.62 8.18
N LEU A 98 8.87 -1.87 7.15
CA LEU A 98 7.59 -1.18 7.14
C LEU A 98 6.42 -2.17 7.10
N ASN A 99 6.45 -3.14 6.19
CA ASN A 99 5.36 -4.12 6.07
C ASN A 99 5.27 -4.99 7.31
N ARG A 100 6.40 -5.32 7.95
CA ARG A 100 6.43 -5.98 9.26
C ARG A 100 5.65 -5.19 10.33
N ARG A 101 5.94 -3.91 10.50
CA ARG A 101 5.23 -3.03 11.46
C ARG A 101 3.72 -2.96 11.19
N ILE A 102 3.34 -2.89 9.92
CA ILE A 102 1.93 -2.90 9.49
C ILE A 102 1.29 -4.24 9.86
N TYR A 103 1.93 -5.36 9.50
CA TYR A 103 1.43 -6.70 9.74
C TYR A 103 1.28 -7.02 11.23
N GLU A 104 2.26 -6.68 12.06
CA GLU A 104 2.18 -6.80 13.51
C GLU A 104 1.02 -6.00 14.08
N THR A 105 0.80 -4.79 13.58
CA THR A 105 -0.30 -3.93 14.05
C THR A 105 -1.65 -4.52 13.66
N ILE A 106 -1.77 -5.11 12.47
CA ILE A 106 -2.98 -5.82 12.04
C ILE A 106 -3.25 -7.02 12.96
N ILE A 107 -2.27 -7.90 13.16
CA ILE A 107 -2.44 -9.10 14.00
C ILE A 107 -2.81 -8.71 15.43
N ASN A 108 -2.04 -7.83 16.06
CA ASN A 108 -2.27 -7.43 17.45
C ASN A 108 -3.66 -6.81 17.66
N THR A 109 -4.15 -6.08 16.67
CA THR A 109 -5.48 -5.46 16.75
C THR A 109 -6.59 -6.49 16.62
N LEU A 110 -6.46 -7.42 15.68
CA LEU A 110 -7.43 -8.49 15.48
C LEU A 110 -7.41 -9.51 16.62
N ASP A 111 -6.24 -9.85 17.16
CA ASP A 111 -6.09 -10.68 18.36
C ASP A 111 -6.79 -10.04 19.58
N SER A 112 -6.79 -8.70 19.67
CA SER A 112 -7.52 -7.98 20.72
C SER A 112 -9.04 -7.89 20.49
N GLY A 113 -9.56 -8.50 19.42
CA GLY A 113 -10.98 -8.47 19.05
C GLY A 113 -11.46 -7.11 18.54
N ARG A 114 -10.55 -6.19 18.20
CA ARG A 114 -10.89 -4.86 17.68
C ARG A 114 -10.98 -4.87 16.15
N SER A 115 -11.84 -4.02 15.61
CA SER A 115 -11.99 -3.84 14.16
C SER A 115 -10.79 -3.10 13.56
N LEU A 116 -10.49 -3.39 12.29
CA LEU A 116 -9.48 -2.64 11.56
C LEU A 116 -9.99 -1.27 11.10
N ASP A 117 -9.34 -0.20 11.56
CA ASP A 117 -9.50 1.16 11.06
C ASP A 117 -8.13 1.83 10.80
N ILE A 118 -8.03 2.63 9.75
CA ILE A 118 -6.81 3.31 9.32
C ILE A 118 -6.29 4.27 10.41
N SER A 119 -7.20 4.83 11.22
CA SER A 119 -6.85 5.75 12.31
C SER A 119 -5.93 5.11 13.36
N MET A 120 -6.00 3.79 13.58
CA MET A 120 -5.13 3.10 14.55
C MET A 120 -3.65 3.17 14.16
N PHE A 121 -3.38 3.27 12.86
CA PHE A 121 -2.02 3.30 12.35
C PHE A 121 -1.40 4.69 12.49
N ALA A 122 -2.20 5.72 12.78
CA ALA A 122 -1.73 7.11 12.87
C ALA A 122 -0.74 7.33 14.03
N GLU A 123 -0.83 6.55 15.09
CA GLU A 123 0.12 6.61 16.21
C GLU A 123 1.46 5.91 15.90
N LYS A 124 1.44 4.97 14.95
CA LYS A 124 2.57 4.08 14.65
C LYS A 124 3.24 4.35 13.32
N LEU A 125 2.58 5.04 12.39
CA LEU A 125 3.05 5.28 11.04
C LEU A 125 3.14 6.78 10.73
N LEU A 126 4.10 7.13 9.89
CA LEU A 126 4.25 8.46 9.32
C LEU A 126 3.12 8.75 8.30
N PRO A 127 2.77 10.02 8.04
CA PRO A 127 1.74 10.36 7.05
C PRO A 127 1.96 9.74 5.66
N ALA A 128 3.22 9.66 5.21
CA ALA A 128 3.55 9.01 3.94
C ALA A 128 3.32 7.49 3.97
N GLU A 129 3.64 6.82 5.09
CA GLU A 129 3.40 5.39 5.32
C GLU A 129 1.89 5.08 5.39
N ILE A 130 1.09 5.98 5.99
CA ILE A 130 -0.38 5.87 5.98
C ILE A 130 -0.91 5.99 4.55
N GLY A 131 -0.40 6.93 3.75
CA GLY A 131 -0.75 7.04 2.33
C GLY A 131 -0.44 5.76 1.55
N TYR A 132 0.70 5.13 1.84
CA TYR A 132 1.06 3.83 1.30
C TYR A 132 0.07 2.74 1.71
N LEU A 133 -0.27 2.62 3.00
CA LEU A 133 -1.26 1.67 3.50
C LEU A 133 -2.62 1.80 2.82
N VAL A 134 -3.11 3.04 2.68
CA VAL A 134 -4.36 3.36 1.98
C VAL A 134 -4.29 2.93 0.50
N SER A 135 -3.12 3.07 -0.13
CA SER A 135 -2.92 2.61 -1.51
C SER A 135 -3.00 1.08 -1.65
N LEU A 136 -2.57 0.34 -0.62
CA LEU A 136 -2.67 -1.13 -0.58
C LEU A 136 -4.12 -1.56 -0.37
N GLN A 137 -4.84 -0.92 0.55
CA GLN A 137 -6.25 -1.21 0.82
C GLN A 137 -7.13 -1.00 -0.42
N ASN A 138 -6.85 0.04 -1.21
CA ASN A 138 -7.61 0.32 -2.43
C ASN A 138 -7.15 -0.49 -3.65
N GLY A 139 -6.06 -1.26 -3.56
CA GLY A 139 -5.52 -2.01 -4.68
C GLY A 139 -6.38 -3.22 -5.09
N ASP A 140 -6.41 -3.52 -6.39
CA ASP A 140 -7.24 -4.61 -6.94
C ASP A 140 -6.66 -6.03 -6.75
N LYS A 141 -5.49 -6.14 -6.11
CA LYS A 141 -4.74 -7.40 -6.01
C LYS A 141 -5.43 -8.51 -5.19
N ALA A 142 -6.56 -8.21 -4.53
CA ALA A 142 -7.26 -9.11 -3.61
C ALA A 142 -8.66 -9.56 -4.09
N LEU A 143 -9.05 -9.30 -5.35
CA LEU A 143 -10.46 -9.47 -5.77
C LEU A 143 -10.90 -10.90 -6.08
N LYS A 144 -9.99 -11.85 -6.34
CA LYS A 144 -10.36 -13.22 -6.72
C LYS A 144 -9.60 -14.22 -5.84
N ASN A 145 -10.34 -14.99 -5.05
CA ASN A 145 -9.84 -16.06 -4.16
C ASN A 145 -8.84 -15.58 -3.09
N PRO A 146 -9.28 -14.79 -2.09
CA PRO A 146 -8.39 -14.18 -1.10
C PRO A 146 -7.59 -15.21 -0.29
N GLU A 147 -8.14 -16.39 -0.02
CA GLU A 147 -7.42 -17.46 0.68
C GLU A 147 -6.25 -18.04 -0.12
N THR A 148 -6.44 -18.23 -1.43
CA THR A 148 -5.39 -18.77 -2.30
C THR A 148 -4.29 -17.74 -2.44
N VAL A 149 -4.66 -16.48 -2.70
CA VAL A 149 -3.71 -15.36 -2.80
C VAL A 149 -2.91 -15.22 -1.49
N LEU A 150 -3.57 -15.34 -0.34
CA LEU A 150 -2.88 -15.30 0.96
C LEU A 150 -1.83 -16.41 1.08
N LYS A 151 -2.19 -17.66 0.76
CA LYS A 151 -1.27 -18.80 0.83
C LYS A 151 -0.09 -18.63 -0.12
N ASP A 152 -0.33 -18.20 -1.34
CA ASP A 152 0.72 -17.97 -2.35
C ASP A 152 1.69 -16.88 -1.89
N CYS A 153 1.17 -15.79 -1.33
CA CYS A 153 2.01 -14.71 -0.80
C CYS A 153 2.87 -15.19 0.37
N ILE A 154 2.30 -15.96 1.32
CA ILE A 154 3.06 -16.54 2.44
C ILE A 154 4.18 -17.44 1.91
N GLY A 155 3.91 -18.27 0.91
CA GLY A 155 4.92 -19.12 0.27
C GLY A 155 6.09 -18.31 -0.29
N VAL A 156 5.78 -17.25 -1.06
CA VAL A 156 6.81 -16.37 -1.63
C VAL A 156 7.63 -15.66 -0.56
N ILE A 157 6.99 -15.16 0.51
CA ILE A 157 7.69 -14.47 1.60
C ILE A 157 8.66 -15.42 2.31
N LEU A 158 8.23 -16.65 2.61
CA LEU A 158 9.09 -17.64 3.24
C LEU A 158 10.23 -18.12 2.33
N GLU A 159 9.98 -18.28 1.02
CA GLU A 159 11.03 -18.61 0.06
C GLU A 159 12.09 -17.49 -0.03
N GLU A 160 11.65 -16.23 -0.11
CA GLU A 160 12.54 -15.06 -0.20
C GLU A 160 13.29 -14.78 1.12
N ASP A 161 12.70 -15.06 2.28
CA ASP A 161 13.39 -15.01 3.58
C ASP A 161 14.55 -16.02 3.63
N ILE A 162 14.33 -17.24 3.14
CA ILE A 162 15.39 -18.26 3.06
C ILE A 162 16.51 -17.83 2.10
N ILE A 163 16.15 -17.28 0.94
CA ILE A 163 17.13 -16.78 -0.04
C ILE A 163 17.93 -15.61 0.56
N SER A 164 17.26 -14.67 1.23
CA SER A 164 17.92 -13.53 1.88
C SER A 164 18.81 -13.96 3.04
N ALA A 165 18.41 -14.99 3.79
CA ALA A 165 19.24 -15.59 4.85
C ALA A 165 20.47 -16.32 4.30
N ALA A 166 20.33 -16.96 3.13
CA ALA A 166 21.41 -17.65 2.44
C ALA A 166 22.43 -16.68 1.82
N ASP A 167 21.99 -15.53 1.32
CA ASP A 167 22.90 -14.48 0.80
C ASP A 167 23.63 -13.73 1.94
N GLY A 168 23.03 -13.66 3.13
CA GLY A 168 23.58 -12.94 4.30
C GLY A 168 24.65 -13.69 5.09
N LYS A 169 24.86 -14.98 4.82
CA LYS A 169 25.90 -15.79 5.46
C LYS A 169 26.76 -16.45 4.38
N ASN A 170 28.08 -16.38 4.54
CA ASN A 170 28.99 -17.36 3.93
C ASN A 170 28.64 -18.75 4.52
N GLU A 171 27.57 -19.38 4.05
CA GLU A 171 27.19 -20.74 4.40
C GLU A 171 27.92 -21.71 3.46
N SER A 172 28.49 -22.77 4.04
CA SER A 172 29.16 -23.83 3.29
C SER A 172 28.17 -24.48 2.31
N LEU A 173 28.67 -24.91 1.15
CA LEU A 173 27.93 -25.61 0.10
C LEU A 173 27.08 -26.78 0.61
N GLU A 174 27.46 -27.38 1.73
CA GLU A 174 26.75 -28.50 2.37
C GLU A 174 25.43 -28.06 3.03
N ASP A 175 25.38 -26.88 3.66
CA ASP A 175 24.16 -26.35 4.29
C ASP A 175 23.17 -25.86 3.23
N TRP A 176 23.67 -25.27 2.14
CA TRP A 176 22.87 -24.91 0.96
C TRP A 176 22.24 -26.13 0.30
N ALA A 177 23.00 -27.23 0.14
CA ALA A 177 22.50 -28.48 -0.43
C ALA A 177 21.43 -29.14 0.46
N ALA A 178 21.61 -29.08 1.79
CA ALA A 178 20.62 -29.59 2.73
C ALA A 178 19.30 -28.81 2.67
N ASN A 179 19.37 -27.48 2.54
CA ASN A 179 18.19 -26.63 2.49
C ASN A 179 17.41 -26.79 1.18
N LEU A 180 18.11 -26.91 0.03
CA LEU A 180 17.48 -27.24 -1.25
C LEU A 180 16.79 -28.60 -1.26
N LYS A 181 17.39 -29.60 -0.61
CA LYS A 181 16.79 -30.93 -0.50
C LYS A 181 15.49 -30.89 0.29
N ASN A 182 15.44 -30.08 1.35
CA ASN A 182 14.24 -29.88 2.15
C ASN A 182 13.12 -29.21 1.35
N ILE A 183 13.46 -28.20 0.53
CA ILE A 183 12.50 -27.52 -0.37
C ILE A 183 11.92 -28.48 -1.42
N ILE A 184 12.74 -29.38 -1.97
CA ILE A 184 12.30 -30.40 -2.94
C ILE A 184 11.38 -31.43 -2.26
N ASP A 185 11.70 -31.86 -1.05
CA ASP A 185 10.86 -32.81 -0.29
C ASP A 185 9.51 -32.20 0.12
N ILE A 186 9.47 -30.91 0.46
CA ILE A 186 8.22 -30.20 0.75
C ILE A 186 7.34 -30.08 -0.52
N LYS A 187 7.95 -29.78 -1.68
CA LYS A 187 7.23 -29.71 -2.97
C LYS A 187 6.78 -31.10 -3.47
N SER A 188 7.50 -32.16 -3.13
CA SER A 188 7.15 -33.56 -3.41
C SER A 188 5.93 -34.02 -2.59
N LYS A 189 5.88 -33.70 -1.30
CA LYS A 189 4.78 -34.10 -0.39
C LYS A 189 3.48 -33.33 -0.61
N GLY A 190 3.50 -32.18 -1.28
CA GLY A 190 2.31 -31.39 -1.62
C GLY A 190 1.57 -31.83 -2.89
N LYS A 191 1.98 -32.92 -3.55
CA LYS A 191 1.45 -33.35 -4.86
C LYS A 191 0.71 -34.71 -4.85
N THR A 192 0.39 -35.24 -3.68
CA THR A 192 -0.54 -36.37 -3.48
C THR A 192 -1.77 -35.89 -2.75
#